data_AF-A0A0B5F3S9-F1
#
_entry.id   AF-A0A0B5F3S9-F1
#
_cell.length_a   1.000
_cell.length_b   1.000
_cell.length_c   1.000
_cell.angle_alpha   90.00
_cell.angle_beta   90.00
_cell.angle_gamma   90.00
#
_symmetry.space_group_name_H-M   'P 1'
#
loop_
_entity.id
_entity.type
_entity.pdbx_description
1 polymer ?
#
loop_
_entity_poly.entity_id
_entity_poly.type
_entity_poly.pdbx_seq_one_letter_code
_entity_poly.pdbx_strand_id
1 'polypeptide(L)'
;MGDLSVEELQRLIGQDVGLPWLVPMAIDFLRETAPREAEGGWYDEDLLSAVLTRKADLWQSLPEAAAALVETLEILKDISPYVRRDAEAFLVSQSRG
;
A
#
# COMPACT_ATOMS: atom_id res chain seq x y z
N MET A 1 9.50 23.65 1.96
CA MET A 1 8.78 22.60 2.69
C MET A 1 8.86 21.39 1.78
N GLY A 2 9.69 20.42 2.14
CA GLY A 2 10.08 19.33 1.25
C GLY A 2 8.95 18.33 1.13
N ASP A 3 8.50 18.08 -0.09
CA ASP A 3 7.67 16.92 -0.38
C ASP A 3 8.46 15.66 -0.02
N LEU A 4 7.86 14.75 0.75
CA LEU A 4 8.46 13.45 1.00
C LEU A 4 8.56 12.71 -0.34
N SER A 5 9.77 12.28 -0.71
CA SER A 5 9.91 11.39 -1.85
C SER A 5 9.25 10.04 -1.56
N VAL A 6 8.88 9.32 -2.62
CA VAL A 6 8.30 7.97 -2.51
C VAL A 6 9.23 7.02 -1.75
N GLU A 7 10.54 7.11 -2.01
CA GLU A 7 11.57 6.34 -1.32
C GLU A 7 11.62 6.67 0.19
N GLU A 8 11.51 7.95 0.57
CA GLU A 8 11.46 8.34 1.98
C GLU A 8 10.19 7.87 2.67
N LEU A 9 9.05 7.95 1.96
CA LEU A 9 7.76 7.46 2.45
C LEU A 9 7.81 5.96 2.72
N GLN A 10 8.29 5.17 1.74
CA GLN A 10 8.50 3.73 1.88
C GLN A 10 9.40 3.42 3.08
N ARG A 11 10.56 4.11 3.18
CA ARG A 11 11.52 3.88 4.25
C ARG A 11 10.93 4.14 5.63
N LEU A 12 10.18 5.23 5.80
CA LEU A 12 9.56 5.59 7.08
C LEU A 12 8.44 4.61 7.47
N ILE A 13 7.61 4.21 6.50
CA ILE A 13 6.57 3.19 6.72
C ILE A 13 7.21 1.86 7.11
N GLY A 14 8.27 1.44 6.42
CA GLY A 14 9.02 0.23 6.73
C GLY A 14 9.60 0.22 8.14
N GLN A 15 9.95 1.40 8.68
CA GLN A 15 10.46 1.61 10.04
C GLN A 15 9.35 1.78 11.10
N ASP A 16 8.08 1.60 10.74
CA ASP A 16 6.92 1.84 11.61
C ASP A 16 6.82 3.29 12.13
N VAL A 17 7.34 4.26 11.39
CA VAL A 17 7.32 5.67 11.77
C VAL A 17 6.11 6.36 11.16
N GLY A 18 5.33 7.06 12.00
CA GLY A 18 4.27 7.95 11.51
C GLY A 18 3.11 7.26 10.78
N LEU A 19 2.94 5.94 10.97
CA LEU A 19 1.99 5.12 10.21
C LEU A 19 0.58 5.69 10.08
N PRO A 20 -0.07 6.26 11.13
CA PRO A 20 -1.42 6.81 11.00
C PRO A 20 -1.55 7.95 9.98
N TRP A 21 -0.45 8.62 9.64
CA TRP A 21 -0.41 9.72 8.68
C TRP A 21 0.21 9.32 7.35
N LEU A 22 1.26 8.50 7.39
CA LEU A 22 2.03 8.13 6.20
C LEU A 22 1.36 7.03 5.38
N VAL A 23 0.66 6.09 6.03
CA VAL A 23 -0.01 5.00 5.31
C VAL A 23 -1.16 5.50 4.43
N PRO A 24 -2.06 6.39 4.90
CA PRO A 24 -3.05 7.00 4.02
C PRO A 24 -2.43 7.74 2.83
N MET A 25 -1.36 8.52 3.08
CA MET A 25 -0.64 9.25 2.02
C MET A 25 -0.01 8.32 0.97
N ALA A 26 0.55 7.19 1.41
CA ALA A 26 1.08 6.17 0.50
C ALA A 26 -0.02 5.52 -0.34
N ILE A 27 -1.18 5.25 0.27
CA ILE A 27 -2.33 4.66 -0.44
C ILE A 27 -2.89 5.63 -1.48
N ASP A 28 -2.97 6.93 -1.18
CA ASP A 28 -3.40 7.94 -2.16
C ASP A 28 -2.49 7.92 -3.39
N PHE A 29 -1.16 7.93 -3.18
CA PHE A 29 -0.19 7.81 -4.26
C PHE A 29 -0.35 6.50 -5.06
N LEU A 30 -0.42 5.36 -4.37
CA LEU A 30 -0.56 4.04 -4.98
C LEU A 30 -1.86 3.92 -5.79
N ARG A 31 -2.95 4.53 -5.31
CA ARG A 31 -4.24 4.57 -6.00
C ARG A 31 -4.17 5.43 -7.26
N GLU A 32 -3.52 6.59 -7.19
CA GLU A 32 -3.32 7.48 -8.34
C GLU A 32 -2.47 6.84 -9.44
N THR A 33 -1.50 6.00 -9.08
CA THR A 33 -0.61 5.33 -10.05
C THR A 33 -1.14 3.99 -10.55
N ALA A 34 -2.09 3.34 -9.87
CA ALA A 34 -2.58 2.00 -10.23
C ALA A 34 -3.16 1.90 -11.66
N PRO A 35 -3.93 2.88 -12.18
CA PRO A 35 -4.39 2.80 -13.57
C PRO A 35 -3.25 2.78 -14.60
N ARG A 36 -2.14 3.47 -14.30
CA ARG A 36 -0.95 3.47 -15.18
C ARG A 36 -0.25 2.13 -15.17
N GLU A 37 -0.15 1.48 -14.01
CA GLU A 37 0.36 0.10 -13.90
C GLU A 37 -0.43 -0.85 -14.79
N ALA A 38 -1.76 -0.77 -14.74
CA ALA A 38 -2.65 -1.62 -15.53
C ALA A 38 -2.51 -1.43 -17.05
N GLU A 39 -1.86 -0.34 -17.49
CA GLU A 39 -1.52 -0.02 -18.87
C GLU A 39 -0.04 -0.34 -19.22
N GLY A 40 0.70 -0.99 -18.32
CA GLY A 40 2.12 -1.33 -18.47
C GLY A 40 3.09 -0.21 -18.05
N GLY A 41 2.58 0.79 -17.30
CA GLY A 41 3.35 1.89 -16.76
C GLY A 41 4.09 1.55 -15.47
N TRP A 42 4.92 2.48 -15.00
CA TRP A 42 5.66 2.33 -13.75
C TRP A 42 4.74 2.38 -12.54
N TYR A 43 5.04 1.54 -11.55
CA TYR A 43 4.33 1.44 -10.27
C TYR A 43 5.31 1.08 -9.16
N ASP A 44 5.13 1.68 -7.98
CA ASP A 44 6.03 1.45 -6.85
C ASP A 44 5.58 0.23 -6.03
N GLU A 45 5.99 -0.95 -6.49
CA GLU A 45 5.75 -2.22 -5.82
C GLU A 45 6.40 -2.31 -4.43
N ASP A 46 7.51 -1.60 -4.27
CA ASP A 46 8.34 -1.54 -3.07
C ASP A 46 7.63 -0.74 -1.96
N LEU A 47 6.99 0.37 -2.31
CA LEU A 47 6.06 1.10 -1.45
C LEU A 47 4.83 0.26 -1.13
N LEU A 48 4.23 -0.40 -2.13
CA LEU A 48 3.07 -1.26 -1.92
C LEU A 48 3.36 -2.38 -0.91
N SER A 49 4.49 -3.08 -1.05
CA SER A 49 4.90 -4.12 -0.09
C SER A 49 5.16 -3.54 1.31
N ALA A 50 5.80 -2.36 1.41
CA ALA A 50 6.01 -1.70 2.71
C ALA A 50 4.67 -1.40 3.43
N VAL A 51 3.65 -1.00 2.68
CA VAL A 51 2.29 -0.78 3.19
C VAL A 51 1.61 -2.11 3.55
N LEU A 52 1.54 -3.07 2.62
CA LEU A 52 0.83 -4.35 2.81
C LEU A 52 1.33 -5.15 4.01
N THR A 53 2.62 -5.04 4.32
CA THR A 53 3.27 -5.80 5.40
C THR A 53 3.10 -5.17 6.79
N ARG A 54 2.36 -4.05 6.92
CA ARG A 54 2.07 -3.46 8.23
C ARG A 54 1.14 -4.36 9.05
N LYS A 55 1.30 -4.29 10.39
CA LYS A 55 0.58 -5.14 11.35
C LYS A 55 -0.94 -4.98 11.24
N ALA A 56 -1.67 -6.08 11.46
CA ALA A 56 -3.15 -6.10 11.42
C ALA A 56 -3.80 -5.03 12.31
N ASP A 57 -3.23 -4.77 13.49
CA ASP A 57 -3.73 -3.76 14.44
C ASP A 57 -3.78 -2.34 13.85
N LEU A 58 -2.87 -2.01 12.92
CA LEU A 58 -2.90 -0.72 12.21
C LEU A 58 -4.19 -0.60 11.39
N TRP A 59 -4.55 -1.65 10.66
CA TRP A 59 -5.68 -1.65 9.74
C TRP A 59 -7.03 -1.55 10.47
N GLN A 60 -7.11 -2.10 11.69
CA GLN A 60 -8.27 -1.90 12.56
C GLN A 60 -8.46 -0.42 12.95
N SER A 61 -7.37 0.35 13.03
CA SER A 61 -7.41 1.79 13.33
C SER A 61 -7.58 2.68 12.10
N LEU A 62 -7.49 2.12 10.90
CA LEU A 62 -7.58 2.84 9.61
C LEU A 62 -8.48 2.08 8.61
N PRO A 63 -9.76 1.83 8.92
CA PRO A 63 -10.62 1.00 8.06
C PRO A 63 -10.85 1.62 6.68
N GLU A 64 -10.92 2.95 6.56
CA GLU A 64 -11.07 3.64 5.28
C GLU A 64 -9.82 3.46 4.41
N ALA A 65 -8.64 3.51 5.02
CA ALA A 65 -7.38 3.29 4.31
C ALA A 65 -7.27 1.82 3.86
N ALA A 66 -7.67 0.88 4.71
CA ALA A 66 -7.71 -0.53 4.34
C ALA A 66 -8.62 -0.78 3.13
N ALA A 67 -9.82 -0.19 3.13
CA ALA A 67 -10.76 -0.29 2.02
C ALA A 67 -10.18 0.31 0.72
N ALA A 68 -9.58 1.50 0.78
CA ALA A 68 -8.94 2.13 -0.37
C ALA A 68 -7.77 1.29 -0.92
N LEU A 69 -7.01 0.61 -0.06
CA LEU A 69 -5.96 -0.30 -0.49
C LEU A 69 -6.53 -1.54 -1.18
N VAL A 70 -7.63 -2.12 -0.68
CA VAL A 70 -8.33 -3.22 -1.35
C VAL A 70 -8.78 -2.81 -2.75
N GLU A 71 -9.45 -1.65 -2.88
CA GLU A 71 -9.86 -1.11 -4.19
C GLU A 71 -8.66 -0.90 -5.13
N THR A 72 -7.52 -0.45 -4.59
CA THR A 72 -6.30 -0.26 -5.36
C THR A 72 -5.77 -1.60 -5.89
N LEU A 73 -5.76 -2.65 -5.07
CA LEU A 73 -5.31 -3.99 -5.48
C LEU A 73 -6.17 -4.61 -6.58
N GLU A 74 -7.46 -4.26 -6.67
CA GLU A 74 -8.36 -4.73 -7.74
C GLU A 74 -8.03 -4.13 -9.12
N ILE A 75 -7.36 -2.97 -9.15
CA ILE A 75 -6.95 -2.31 -10.40
C ILE A 75 -5.69 -2.96 -10.97
N LEU A 76 -4.79 -3.42 -10.11
CA LEU A 76 -3.45 -3.89 -10.48
C LEU A 76 -3.52 -5.20 -11.27
N LYS A 77 -2.69 -5.33 -12.32
CA LYS A 77 -2.74 -6.49 -13.23
C LYS A 77 -1.44 -7.29 -13.31
N ASP A 78 -0.29 -6.63 -13.33
CA ASP A 78 1.00 -7.25 -13.62
C ASP A 78 2.00 -7.08 -12.47
N ILE A 79 1.52 -7.25 -11.23
CA ILE A 79 2.37 -7.21 -10.04
C ILE A 79 3.24 -8.47 -9.91
N SER A 80 4.45 -8.26 -9.43
CA SER A 80 5.44 -9.30 -9.21
C SER A 80 4.99 -10.34 -8.16
N PRO A 81 5.59 -11.55 -8.18
CA PRO A 81 5.16 -12.64 -7.31
C PRO A 81 5.27 -12.36 -5.80
N TYR A 82 6.23 -11.53 -5.37
CA TYR A 82 6.39 -11.23 -3.95
C TYR A 82 5.30 -10.27 -3.46
N VAL A 83 4.96 -9.24 -4.25
CA VAL A 83 3.85 -8.32 -3.94
C VAL A 83 2.52 -9.07 -3.93
N ARG A 84 2.31 -9.99 -4.88
CA ARG A 84 1.10 -10.82 -4.91
C ARG A 84 0.92 -11.60 -3.61
N ARG A 85 1.98 -12.20 -3.09
CA ARG A 85 1.95 -12.92 -1.81
C ARG A 85 1.59 -11.98 -0.65
N ASP A 86 2.17 -10.78 -0.61
CA ASP A 86 1.88 -9.80 0.43
C ASP A 86 0.40 -9.32 0.35
N ALA A 87 -0.10 -9.11 -0.87
CA ALA A 87 -1.48 -8.72 -1.13
C ALA A 87 -2.48 -9.80 -0.68
N GLU A 88 -2.22 -11.07 -1.00
CA GLU A 88 -3.03 -12.20 -0.55
C GLU A 88 -3.05 -12.29 0.99
N ALA A 89 -1.90 -12.15 1.64
CA ALA A 89 -1.82 -12.18 3.10
C ALA A 89 -2.60 -11.02 3.74
N PHE A 90 -2.50 -9.82 3.15
CA PHE A 90 -3.28 -8.66 3.56
C PHE A 90 -4.79 -8.90 3.40
N LEU A 91 -5.27 -9.34 2.23
CA LEU A 91 -6.69 -9.61 1.98
C LEU A 91 -7.27 -10.66 2.94
N VAL A 92 -6.51 -11.71 3.25
CA VAL A 92 -6.91 -12.70 4.26
C VAL A 92 -7.05 -12.06 5.64
N SER A 93 -6.15 -11.15 6.02
CA SER A 93 -6.25 -10.43 7.30
C SER A 93 -7.49 -9.54 7.39
N GLN A 94 -7.90 -8.91 6.28
CA GLN A 94 -9.09 -8.04 6.24
C GLN A 94 -10.40 -8.83 6.34
N SER A 95 -10.43 -10.07 5.84
CA SER A 95 -11.61 -10.95 5.95
C SER A 95 -11.88 -11.50 7.36
N ARG A 96 -10.93 -11.34 8.29
CA ARG A 96 -10.97 -11.86 9.66
C ARG A 96 -11.21 -10.79 10.73
N GLY A 97 -11.32 -9.52 10.32
CA GLY A 97 -11.55 -8.36 11.18
C GLY A 97 -13.02 -8.09 11.47
#